data_AF-A0A9X4N0B1-F1
#
_entry.id   AF-A0A9X4N0B1-F1
#
_cell.length_a   1.000
_cell.length_b   1.000
_cell.length_c   1.000
_cell.angle_alpha   90.00
_cell.angle_beta   90.00
_cell.angle_gamma   90.00
#
_symmetry.space_group_name_H-M   'P 1'
#
loop_
_entity.id
_entity.type
_entity.pdbx_description
1 polymer ?
#
loop_
_entity_poly.entity_id
_entity_poly.type
_entity_poly.pdbx_seq_one_letter_code
_entity_poly.pdbx_strand_id
1 'polypeptide(L)' 'HVTSTTFPSDIEAYRTKFPNLKVQDSVLFVHDGKYITSAGGAKSFEAALYLCEVLYGKEIAQSLAKGLVID' A
#
# COMPACT_ATOMS: atom_id res chain seq x y z
N HIS A 1 -10.81 -12.03 8.31
CA HIS A 1 -11.20 -10.94 7.39
C HIS A 1 -9.95 -10.44 6.70
N VAL A 2 -10.01 -10.22 5.37
CA VAL A 2 -8.91 -9.60 4.62
C VAL A 2 -8.79 -8.14 5.04
N THR A 3 -7.58 -7.68 5.30
CA THR A 3 -7.25 -6.32 5.70
C THR A 3 -6.84 -5.49 4.49
N SER A 4 -7.34 -4.27 4.39
CA SER A 4 -7.07 -3.39 3.26
C SER A 4 -7.19 -1.92 3.66
N THR A 5 -6.53 -1.05 2.92
CA THR A 5 -6.71 0.41 3.03
C THR A 5 -7.09 1.01 1.66
N THR A 6 -7.44 2.28 1.65
CA THR A 6 -7.76 3.05 0.45
C THR A 6 -7.39 4.53 0.66
N PHE A 7 -7.66 5.38 -0.33
CA PHE A 7 -7.45 6.82 -0.24
C PHE A 7 -8.17 7.44 0.98
N PRO A 8 -7.56 8.38 1.74
CA PRO A 8 -8.10 8.83 3.03
C PRO A 8 -9.53 9.36 3.00
N SER A 9 -9.93 10.07 1.94
CA SER A 9 -11.30 10.59 1.81
C SER A 9 -12.35 9.51 1.60
N ASP A 10 -11.94 8.31 1.20
CA ASP A 10 -12.83 7.24 0.76
C ASP A 10 -13.02 6.16 1.83
N ILE A 11 -12.37 6.27 2.99
CA ILE A 11 -12.38 5.24 4.04
C ILE A 11 -13.80 4.85 4.46
N GLU A 12 -14.67 5.84 4.74
CA GLU A 12 -16.04 5.56 5.18
C GLU A 12 -16.91 4.95 4.08
N ALA A 13 -16.76 5.45 2.85
CA ALA A 13 -17.45 4.88 1.69
C ALA A 13 -16.99 3.44 1.44
N TYR A 14 -15.70 3.16 1.62
CA TYR A 14 -15.11 1.84 1.45
C TYR A 14 -15.56 0.85 2.52
N ARG A 15 -15.63 1.27 3.79
CA ARG A 15 -16.22 0.49 4.91
C ARG A 15 -17.67 0.13 4.62
N THR A 16 -18.47 1.09 4.16
CA THR A 16 -19.89 0.89 3.84
C THR A 16 -20.08 -0.08 2.67
N LYS A 17 -19.28 0.07 1.62
CA LYS A 17 -19.38 -0.73 0.40
C LYS A 17 -18.89 -2.17 0.60
N PHE A 18 -17.89 -2.38 1.46
CA PHE A 18 -17.26 -3.68 1.68
C PHE A 18 -17.23 -4.05 3.18
N PRO A 19 -18.39 -4.32 3.79
CA PRO A 19 -18.50 -4.53 5.24
C PRO A 19 -17.76 -5.77 5.75
N ASN A 20 -17.38 -6.69 4.86
CA ASN A 20 -16.64 -7.91 5.22
C ASN A 20 -15.12 -7.71 5.27
N LEU A 21 -14.59 -6.55 4.88
CA LEU A 21 -13.16 -6.23 4.94
C LEU A 21 -12.81 -5.57 6.28
N LYS A 22 -11.60 -5.85 6.77
CA LYS A 22 -11.01 -5.08 7.86
C LYS A 22 -10.34 -3.84 7.26
N VAL A 23 -11.04 -2.72 7.27
CA VAL A 23 -10.54 -1.47 6.67
C VAL A 23 -9.62 -0.73 7.66
N GLN A 24 -8.34 -0.63 7.31
CA GLN A 24 -7.35 0.10 8.08
C GLN A 24 -7.26 1.56 7.56
N ASP A 25 -7.41 2.52 8.47
CA ASP A 25 -7.16 3.93 8.21
C ASP A 25 -5.78 4.36 8.70
N SER A 26 -5.37 5.57 8.32
CA SER A 26 -4.16 6.24 8.84
C SER A 26 -2.86 5.47 8.63
N VAL A 27 -2.80 4.63 7.59
CA VAL A 27 -1.63 3.84 7.17
C VAL A 27 -1.25 4.17 5.73
N LEU A 28 0.03 4.02 5.39
CA LEU A 28 0.50 4.25 4.01
C LEU A 28 0.06 3.14 3.06
N PHE A 29 0.16 1.91 3.53
CA PHE A 29 -0.30 0.72 2.82
C PHE A 29 -0.56 -0.44 3.79
N VAL A 30 -1.24 -1.47 3.29
CA VAL A 30 -1.47 -2.74 3.98
C VAL A 30 -0.99 -3.86 3.06
N HIS A 31 -0.28 -4.83 3.62
CA HIS A 31 0.04 -6.11 2.98
C HIS A 31 -0.69 -7.23 3.72
N ASP A 32 -1.63 -7.90 3.05
CA ASP A 32 -2.38 -9.06 3.58
C ASP A 32 -2.34 -10.21 2.56
N GLY A 33 -1.52 -11.21 2.84
CA GLY A 33 -1.33 -12.38 2.00
C GLY A 33 -0.80 -12.01 0.61
N LYS A 34 -1.65 -12.10 -0.42
CA LYS A 34 -1.30 -11.75 -1.81
C LYS A 34 -1.73 -10.35 -2.22
N TYR A 35 -2.33 -9.58 -1.31
CA TYR A 35 -2.90 -8.27 -1.59
C TYR A 35 -2.05 -7.17 -0.95
N ILE A 36 -1.69 -6.18 -1.76
CA ILE A 36 -1.10 -4.91 -1.28
C ILE A 36 -2.05 -3.80 -1.69
N THR A 37 -2.51 -3.00 -0.72
CA THR A 37 -3.39 -1.84 -0.94
C THR A 37 -2.73 -0.61 -0.34
N SER A 38 -2.89 0.57 -0.94
CA SER A 38 -2.24 1.81 -0.49
C SER A 38 -3.23 2.95 -0.29
N ALA A 39 -2.82 3.95 0.48
CA ALA A 39 -3.53 5.21 0.64
C ALA A 39 -3.49 6.11 -0.61
N GLY A 40 -2.85 5.65 -1.71
CA GLY A 40 -2.82 6.39 -2.97
C GLY A 40 -1.93 7.64 -2.96
N GLY A 41 -2.07 8.47 -3.99
CA GLY A 41 -1.27 9.69 -4.19
C GLY A 41 0.25 9.40 -4.20
N ALA A 42 1.04 10.33 -3.69
CA ALA A 42 2.50 10.15 -3.59
C ALA A 42 2.89 9.00 -2.64
N LYS A 43 2.01 8.58 -1.71
CA LYS A 43 2.28 7.46 -0.80
C LYS A 43 2.13 6.09 -1.46
N SER A 44 1.59 6.02 -2.68
CA SER A 44 1.53 4.78 -3.45
C SER A 44 2.91 4.23 -3.83
N PHE A 45 3.93 5.10 -3.92
CA PHE A 45 5.31 4.68 -4.21
C PHE A 45 5.89 3.78 -3.12
N GLU A 46 5.55 4.01 -1.84
CA GLU A 46 5.98 3.16 -0.73
C GLU A 46 5.47 1.72 -0.90
N ALA A 47 4.21 1.57 -1.29
CA ALA A 47 3.62 0.25 -1.53
C ALA A 47 4.23 -0.47 -2.74
N ALA A 48 4.55 0.28 -3.81
CA ALA A 48 5.19 -0.26 -5.00
C ALA A 48 6.64 -0.67 -4.74
N LEU A 49 7.42 0.17 -4.06
CA LEU A 49 8.80 -0.14 -3.66
C LEU A 49 8.85 -1.31 -2.68
N TYR A 50 7.89 -1.37 -1.76
CA TYR A 50 7.72 -2.53 -0.87
C TYR A 50 7.45 -3.82 -1.66
N LEU A 51 6.59 -3.79 -2.68
CA LEU A 51 6.40 -4.94 -3.56
C LEU A 51 7.69 -5.33 -4.28
N CYS A 52 8.46 -4.36 -4.78
CA CYS A 52 9.75 -4.62 -5.40
C CYS A 52 10.73 -5.28 -4.41
N GLU A 53 10.74 -4.86 -3.14
CA GLU A 53 11.56 -5.47 -2.10
C GLU A 53 11.15 -6.93 -1.83
N VAL A 54 9.84 -7.19 -1.75
CA VAL A 54 9.30 -8.56 -1.56
C VAL A 54 9.69 -9.48 -2.71
N LEU A 55 9.66 -8.99 -3.95
CA LEU A 55 9.90 -9.82 -5.15
C LEU A 55 11.38 -9.96 -5.51
N TYR A 56 12.15 -8.88 -5.35
CA TYR A 56 13.51 -8.76 -5.90
C TYR A 56 14.57 -8.45 -4.85
N GLY A 57 14.17 -8.33 -3.58
CA GLY A 57 15.06 -8.00 -2.48
C GLY A 57 15.30 -6.50 -2.31
N LYS A 58 15.81 -6.16 -1.13
CA LYS A 58 16.00 -4.78 -0.67
C LYS A 58 16.93 -3.95 -1.56
N GLU A 59 18.01 -4.54 -2.06
CA GLU A 59 18.99 -3.82 -2.90
C GLU A 59 18.38 -3.33 -4.21
N ILE A 60 17.53 -4.15 -4.84
CA ILE A 60 16.83 -3.78 -6.07
C ILE A 60 15.79 -2.69 -5.79
N ALA A 61 15.00 -2.82 -4.72
CA ALA A 61 14.03 -1.80 -4.33
C ALA A 61 14.69 -0.44 -4.06
N GLN A 62 15.83 -0.43 -3.37
CA GLN A 62 16.61 0.80 -3.12
C GLN A 62 17.18 1.39 -4.41
N SER A 63 17.65 0.56 -5.34
CA SER A 63 18.10 1.02 -6.66
C SER A 63 16.96 1.68 -7.45
N LEU A 64 15.74 1.13 -7.38
CA LEU A 64 14.55 1.70 -8.01
C LEU A 64 14.15 3.02 -7.35
N ALA A 65 14.14 3.09 -6.02
CA ALA A 65 13.83 4.31 -5.26
C ALA A 65 14.76 5.47 -5.64
N LYS A 66 16.08 5.21 -5.69
CA LYS A 66 17.08 6.20 -6.15
C LYS A 66 16.79 6.72 -7.56
N GLY A 67 16.40 5.83 -8.49
CA GLY A 67 16.03 6.22 -9.85
C GLY A 67 14.77 7.11 -9.92
N LEU A 68 13.91 7.02 -8.91
CA LEU A 68 12.71 7.85 -8.75
C LEU A 68 12.94 9.09 -7.88
N VAL A 69 14.18 9.35 -7.43
CA VAL A 69 14.53 10.43 -6.52
C VAL A 69 13.76 10.34 -5.19
N ILE A 70 13.60 9.11 -4.69
CA ILE A 70 12.99 8.78 -3.40
C ILE A 70 14.10 8.23 -2.51
N ASP A 71 14.22 8.78 -1.29
CA ASP A 71 15.24 8.41 -0.30
C ASP A 71 14.93 7.10 0.44
#